data_AF-A0AAP8LA35-F1
#
_entry.id   AF-A0AAP8LA35-F1
#
_cell.length_a   1.000
_cell.length_b   1.000
_cell.length_c   1.000
_cell.angle_alpha   90.00
_cell.angle_beta   90.00
_cell.angle_gamma   90.00
#
_symmetry.space_group_name_H-M   'P 1'
#
loop_
_entity.id
_entity.type
_entity.pdbx_description
1 polymer ?
#
loop_
_entity_poly.entity_id
_entity_poly.type
_entity_poly.pdbx_seq_one_letter_code
_entity_poly.pdbx_strand_id
1 'polypeptide(L)'
;VLPLATGGSIGHMLAVDYALKPVLAALKAQEVLHGVFADDSQIQLTDEGATLTDAVAARLEEALASFYLALGRRKPPALRVASPLAARQTA
;
A
#
# COMPACT_ATOMS: atom_id res chain seq x y z
N VAL A 1 3.69 1.74 -1.87
CA VAL A 1 3.04 0.74 -0.99
C VAL A 1 2.47 1.48 0.20
N LEU A 2 1.30 1.06 0.68
CA LEU A 2 0.67 1.61 1.88
C LEU A 2 0.76 0.55 2.99
N PRO A 3 1.60 0.76 4.02
CA PRO A 3 1.69 -0.18 5.14
C PRO A 3 0.45 -0.08 6.03
N LEU A 4 -0.14 -1.22 6.39
CA LEU A 4 -1.25 -1.32 7.34
C LEU A 4 -0.88 -2.35 8.40
N ALA A 5 -1.24 -2.09 9.65
CA ALA A 5 -1.02 -3.02 10.75
C ALA A 5 -2.10 -2.87 11.83
N THR A 6 -2.31 -3.95 12.59
CA THR A 6 -3.11 -3.94 13.81
C THR A 6 -2.31 -4.47 14.98
N GLY A 7 -2.80 -4.30 16.20
CA GLY A 7 -2.24 -4.94 17.37
C GLY A 7 -2.99 -4.62 18.64
N GLY A 8 -2.88 -5.49 19.65
CA GLY A 8 -3.64 -5.38 20.90
C GLY A 8 -3.19 -4.27 21.85
N SER A 9 -2.22 -3.43 21.46
CA SER A 9 -1.86 -2.22 22.21
C SER A 9 -1.04 -1.24 21.37
N ILE A 10 -1.04 0.03 21.79
CA ILE A 10 -0.21 1.11 21.24
C ILE A 10 1.29 0.79 21.28
N GLY A 11 1.75 -0.09 22.20
CA GLY A 11 3.15 -0.49 22.29
C GLY A 11 3.69 -1.15 21.01
N HIS A 12 2.79 -1.72 20.19
CA HIS A 12 3.15 -2.31 18.90
C HIS A 12 3.12 -1.32 17.73
N MET A 13 2.73 -0.06 17.94
CA MET A 13 2.67 0.95 16.88
C MET A 13 4.01 1.14 16.18
N LEU A 14 5.11 1.04 16.93
CA LEU A 14 6.47 1.15 16.41
C LEU A 14 6.87 -0.01 15.49
N ALA A 15 6.17 -1.14 15.51
CA ALA A 15 6.46 -2.28 14.64
C ALA A 15 6.31 -1.92 13.16
N VAL A 16 5.40 -0.99 12.82
CA VAL A 16 5.25 -0.50 11.44
C VAL A 16 6.55 0.16 10.96
N ASP A 17 7.10 1.06 11.79
CA ASP A 17 8.25 1.87 11.40
C ASP A 17 9.59 1.13 11.54
N TYR A 18 9.71 0.26 12.53
CA TYR A 18 10.98 -0.39 12.88
C TYR A 18 11.09 -1.85 12.43
N ALA A 19 10.01 -2.50 12.03
CA ALA A 19 10.06 -3.85 11.49
C ALA A 19 9.58 -3.90 10.04
N LEU A 20 8.37 -3.40 9.74
CA LEU A 20 7.78 -3.55 8.41
C LEU A 20 8.44 -2.63 7.37
N LYS A 21 8.64 -1.34 7.66
CA LYS A 21 9.30 -0.42 6.72
C LYS A 21 10.70 -0.87 6.31
N PRO A 22 11.58 -1.35 7.22
CA PRO A 22 12.88 -1.91 6.82
C PRO A 22 12.78 -3.10 5.85
N VAL A 23 11.83 -4.00 6.06
CA VAL A 23 11.61 -5.15 5.15
C VAL A 23 11.16 -4.66 3.76
N LEU A 24 10.22 -3.72 3.70
CA LEU A 24 9.77 -3.14 2.42
C LEU A 24 10.91 -2.42 1.68
N ALA A 25 11.80 -1.75 2.41
CA ALA A 25 12.99 -1.13 1.84
C ALA A 25 13.96 -2.17 1.27
N ALA A 26 14.18 -3.28 1.98
CA ALA A 26 15.00 -4.40 1.49
C ALA A 26 14.41 -5.05 0.22
N LEU A 27 13.09 -5.10 0.11
CA LEU A 27 12.36 -5.55 -1.10
C LEU A 27 12.29 -4.48 -2.21
N LYS A 28 12.99 -3.36 -2.05
CA LYS A 28 13.07 -2.26 -3.03
C LYS A 28 11.71 -1.64 -3.36
N ALA A 29 10.83 -1.52 -2.37
CA ALA A 29 9.61 -0.73 -2.53
C ALA A 29 9.98 0.69 -2.96
N GLN A 30 9.54 1.10 -4.15
CA GLN A 30 9.91 2.40 -4.74
C GLN A 30 9.46 3.60 -3.90
N GLU A 31 8.35 3.45 -3.19
CA GLU A 31 7.75 4.50 -2.36
C GLU A 31 6.95 3.79 -1.28
N VAL A 32 7.23 4.11 -0.03
CA VAL A 32 6.52 3.61 1.15
C VAL A 32 5.81 4.80 1.79
N LEU A 33 4.48 4.77 1.80
CA LEU A 33 3.68 5.86 2.36
C LEU A 33 3.62 5.79 3.89
N HIS A 34 3.10 6.85 4.50
CA HIS A 34 2.73 6.81 5.92
C HIS A 34 1.70 5.70 6.13
N GLY A 35 1.98 4.79 7.05
CA GLY A 35 1.14 3.64 7.31
C GLY A 35 0.03 3.94 8.31
N VAL A 36 -0.96 3.05 8.39
CA VAL A 36 -2.03 3.15 9.39
C VAL A 36 -1.89 1.99 10.36
N PHE A 37 -1.82 2.33 11.65
CA PHE A 37 -1.95 1.39 12.75
C PHE A 37 -3.32 1.53 13.42
N ALA A 38 -4.00 0.41 13.62
CA ALA A 38 -5.25 0.34 14.38
C ALA A 38 -5.07 -0.58 15.58
N ASP A 39 -5.47 -0.10 16.76
CA ASP A 39 -5.53 -0.98 17.92
C ASP A 39 -6.67 -1.99 17.75
N ASP A 40 -6.49 -3.23 18.20
CA ASP A 40 -7.48 -4.29 18.00
C ASP A 40 -8.85 -3.91 18.62
N SER A 41 -8.88 -3.11 19.70
CA SER A 41 -10.15 -2.61 20.28
C SER A 41 -10.92 -1.64 19.37
N GLN A 42 -10.26 -1.11 18.34
CA GLN A 42 -10.86 -0.20 17.36
C GLN A 42 -11.43 -0.91 16.14
N ILE A 43 -11.34 -2.24 16.10
CA ILE A 43 -11.80 -3.10 15.02
C ILE A 43 -12.79 -4.12 15.57
N GLN A 44 -14.00 -4.13 15.05
CA GLN A 44 -15.00 -5.16 15.34
C GLN A 44 -15.15 -6.05 14.10
N LEU A 45 -14.77 -7.31 14.24
CA LEU A 45 -14.97 -8.32 13.20
C LEU A 45 -16.33 -8.99 13.38
N THR A 46 -17.11 -9.02 12.31
CA THR A 46 -18.41 -9.69 12.21
C THR A 46 -18.38 -10.70 11.07
N ASP A 47 -19.40 -11.55 10.97
CA ASP A 47 -19.54 -12.50 9.85
C ASP A 47 -19.67 -11.80 8.48
N GLU A 48 -20.03 -10.51 8.49
CA GLU A 48 -20.27 -9.68 7.31
C GLU A 48 -19.07 -8.79 6.93
N GLY A 49 -18.07 -8.67 7.82
CA GLY A 49 -16.88 -7.87 7.56
C GLY A 49 -16.22 -7.29 8.81
N ALA A 50 -15.55 -6.15 8.65
CA ALA A 50 -14.92 -5.41 9.74
C ALA A 50 -15.52 -4.02 9.86
N THR A 51 -15.97 -3.66 11.05
CA THR A 51 -16.37 -2.31 11.41
C THR A 51 -15.22 -1.62 12.16
N LEU A 52 -14.87 -0.42 11.73
CA LEU A 52 -13.81 0.38 12.33
C LEU A 52 -14.43 1.52 13.14
N THR A 53 -13.74 1.96 14.19
CA THR A 53 -14.08 3.25 14.82
C THR A 53 -13.86 4.41 13.83
N ASP A 54 -14.63 5.49 13.97
CA ASP A 54 -14.54 6.68 13.11
C ASP A 54 -13.11 7.23 13.00
N ALA A 55 -12.36 7.19 14.11
CA ALA A 55 -10.98 7.66 14.16
C ALA A 55 -10.01 6.80 13.34
N VAL A 56 -10.22 5.49 13.25
CA VAL A 56 -9.43 4.61 12.36
C VAL A 56 -9.89 4.79 10.93
N ALA A 57 -11.21 4.85 10.70
CA ALA A 57 -11.78 5.02 9.36
C ALA A 57 -11.26 6.30 8.68
N ALA A 58 -11.31 7.44 9.36
CA ALA A 58 -10.81 8.71 8.82
C ALA A 58 -9.33 8.67 8.43
N ARG A 59 -8.48 8.07 9.28
CA ARG A 59 -7.04 7.91 8.97
C ARG A 59 -6.81 6.96 7.80
N LEU A 60 -7.60 5.89 7.70
CA LEU A 60 -7.54 4.95 6.58
C LEU A 60 -7.96 5.61 5.28
N GLU A 61 -9.03 6.41 5.28
CA GLU A 61 -9.50 7.17 4.12
C GLU A 61 -8.44 8.17 3.65
N GLU A 62 -7.82 8.93 4.54
CA GLU A 62 -6.74 9.87 4.21
C GLU A 62 -5.52 9.15 3.60
N ALA A 63 -5.14 8.01 4.17
CA ALA A 63 -4.04 7.20 3.67
C ALA A 63 -4.35 6.58 2.30
N LEU A 64 -5.58 6.13 2.08
CA LEU A 64 -6.05 5.60 0.80
C LEU A 64 -6.11 6.69 -0.27
N ALA A 65 -6.56 7.90 0.07
CA ALA A 65 -6.55 9.04 -0.85
C ALA A 65 -5.11 9.36 -1.30
N SER A 66 -4.18 9.41 -0.35
CA SER A 66 -2.75 9.60 -0.64
C SER A 66 -2.17 8.48 -1.51
N PHE A 67 -2.56 7.23 -1.24
CA PHE A 67 -2.16 6.07 -2.02
C PHE A 67 -2.69 6.11 -3.45
N TYR A 68 -3.96 6.48 -3.64
CA TYR A 68 -4.58 6.63 -4.94
C TYR A 68 -3.87 7.69 -5.79
N LEU A 69 -3.58 8.86 -5.19
CA LEU A 69 -2.77 9.90 -5.84
C LEU A 69 -1.37 9.40 -6.21
N ALA A 70 -0.73 8.61 -5.35
CA ALA A 70 0.58 8.02 -5.62
C ALA A 70 0.58 7.03 -6.79
N LEU A 71 -0.50 6.24 -6.92
CA LEU A 71 -0.69 5.36 -8.08
C LEU A 71 -0.90 6.17 -9.36
N GLY A 72 -1.70 7.23 -9.32
CA GLY A 72 -1.99 8.08 -10.48
C GLY A 72 -0.75 8.79 -11.05
N ARG A 73 0.25 9.11 -10.21
CA ARG A 73 1.54 9.64 -10.65
C ARG A 73 2.38 8.64 -11.45
N ARG A 74 2.10 7.34 -11.33
CA ARG A 74 2.85 6.30 -12.03
C ARG A 74 2.25 6.08 -13.41
N LYS A 75 2.95 6.54 -14.44
CA LYS A 75 2.72 6.02 -15.79
C LYS A 75 2.99 4.51 -15.74
N PRO A 76 2.05 3.64 -16.16
CA PRO A 76 2.36 2.23 -16.32
C PRO A 76 3.62 2.11 -17.16
N PRO A 77 4.58 1.24 -16.82
CA PRO A 77 5.72 1.01 -17.70
C PRO A 77 5.15 0.75 -19.09
N ALA A 78 5.57 1.54 -20.08
CA ALA A 78 5.11 1.35 -21.44
C ALA A 78 5.47 -0.09 -21.81
N LEU A 79 4.46 -0.95 -21.91
CA LEU A 79 4.64 -2.32 -22.35
C LEU A 79 5.25 -2.23 -23.74
N ARG A 80 6.57 -2.41 -23.84
CA ARG A 80 7.25 -2.56 -25.11
C ARG A 80 6.85 -3.92 -25.66
N VAL A 81 5.72 -3.96 -26.35
CA VAL A 81 5.43 -5.06 -27.26
C VAL A 81 6.45 -4.91 -28.39
N ALA A 82 7.47 -5.76 -28.41
CA ALA A 82 8.41 -5.81 -29.52
C ALA A 82 7.61 -6.21 -30.77
N SER A 83 7.39 -5.28 -31.70
CA SER A 83 6.81 -5.61 -33.02
C SER A 83 7.79 -6.50 -33.76
N PRO A 84 7.45 -7.78 -34.01
CA PRO A 84 8.33 -8.65 -34.77
C PRO A 84 7.91 -8.58 -36.24
N LEU A 85 8.19 -7.48 -36.97
CA LEU A 85 8.23 -7.52 -38.44
C LEU A 85 8.81 -6.27 -39.12
N ALA A 86 10.03 -5.87 -38.77
CA ALA A 86 10.87 -5.06 -39.66
C ALA A 86 11.76 -5.93 -40.58
N ALA A 87 11.46 -7.23 -40.71
CA ALA A 87 12.32 -8.22 -41.38
C ALA A 87 11.90 -8.59 -42.81
N ARG A 88 10.95 -7.87 -43.43
CA ARG A 88 10.55 -8.14 -44.83
C ARG A 88 10.25 -6.84 -45.56
N GLN A 89 11.28 -6.17 -46.05
CA GLN A 89 11.26 -5.33 -47.26
C GLN A 89 12.65 -4.72 -47.51
N THR A 90 13.60 -5.58 -47.87
CA THR A 90 14.77 -5.20 -48.68
C THR A 90 15.00 -6.31 -49.69
N ALA A 91 14.39 -6.17 -50.87
CA ALA A 91 14.84 -6.71 -52.15
C ALA A 91 13.82 -6.31 -53.22
#